data_AF-A0A2S6GQA5-F1
#
_entry.id   AF-A0A2S6GQA5-F1
#
_cell.length_a   1.000
_cell.length_b   1.000
_cell.length_c   1.000
_cell.angle_alpha   90.00
_cell.angle_beta   90.00
_cell.angle_gamma   90.00
#
_symmetry.space_group_name_H-M   'P 1'
#
loop_
_entity.id
_entity.type
_entity.pdbx_description
1 polymer ?
#
loop_
_entity_poly.entity_id
_entity_poly.type
_entity_poly.pdbx_seq_one_letter_code
_entity_poly.pdbx_strand_id
1 'polypeptide(L)'
;MNKHLKLVREFHDTFSLPQAEYGANTRLSDMDIVERQALLMVEGSAVLKAIKTGEMVEMLAGLVNLAYYALDAIAIRGSDVTDRPVTWRNDGFVISIMRTLSDKINNCTSGGADAYSDVYCLCVHLTSNFINADFDKAFQMIHDSKLSKQAKAPDLSECLYE
;
A
#
# COMPACT_ATOMS: atom_id res chain seq x y z
N MET A 1 15.18 -7.51 -2.14
CA MET A 1 14.51 -6.36 -1.54
C MET A 1 13.87 -5.49 -2.61
N ASN A 2 12.55 -5.48 -2.60
CA ASN A 2 11.72 -4.55 -3.37
C ASN A 2 12.13 -3.07 -3.10
N LYS A 3 12.11 -2.22 -4.15
CA LYS A 3 12.55 -0.82 -4.05
C LYS A 3 11.68 0.04 -3.14
N HIS A 4 10.36 -0.18 -3.12
CA HIS A 4 9.44 0.54 -2.25
C HIS A 4 9.57 0.07 -0.80
N LEU A 5 9.80 -1.24 -0.59
CA LEU A 5 10.13 -1.76 0.73
C LEU A 5 11.40 -1.10 1.30
N LYS A 6 12.41 -0.86 0.46
CA LYS A 6 13.63 -0.13 0.87
C LYS A 6 13.30 1.26 1.43
N LEU A 7 12.43 2.01 0.76
CA LEU A 7 11.99 3.35 1.22
C LEU A 7 11.24 3.26 2.55
N VAL A 8 10.34 2.28 2.71
CA VAL A 8 9.63 2.11 3.98
C VAL A 8 10.60 1.74 5.11
N ARG A 9 11.58 0.87 4.86
CA ARG A 9 12.61 0.56 5.87
C ARG A 9 13.45 1.78 6.24
N GLU A 10 13.81 2.62 5.26
CA GLU A 10 14.49 3.91 5.49
C GLU A 10 13.65 4.85 6.37
N PHE A 11 12.34 4.90 6.17
CA PHE A 11 11.43 5.67 7.03
C PHE A 11 11.47 5.17 8.48
N HIS A 12 11.48 3.84 8.70
CA HIS A 12 11.61 3.28 10.04
C HIS A 12 12.96 3.64 10.67
N ASP A 13 14.06 3.54 9.93
CA ASP A 13 15.39 3.90 10.42
C ASP A 13 15.47 5.39 10.80
N THR A 14 14.94 6.27 9.94
CA THR A 14 14.93 7.72 10.14
C THR A 14 14.18 8.13 11.40
N PHE A 15 13.07 7.45 11.70
CA PHE A 15 12.23 7.74 12.87
C PHE A 15 12.45 6.79 14.05
N SER A 16 13.45 5.91 13.97
CA SER A 16 13.73 4.88 14.98
C SER A 16 12.48 4.05 15.34
N LEU A 17 11.67 3.73 14.34
CA LEU A 17 10.49 2.89 14.49
C LEU A 17 10.91 1.42 14.53
N PRO A 18 10.22 0.56 15.31
CA PRO A 18 10.52 -0.86 15.35
C PRO A 18 10.45 -1.51 13.96
N GLN A 19 11.51 -2.24 13.61
CA GLN A 19 11.51 -3.18 12.49
C GLN A 19 12.50 -4.31 12.74
N ALA A 20 12.19 -5.52 12.27
CA ALA A 20 13.15 -6.62 12.31
C ALA A 20 14.22 -6.46 11.22
N GLU A 21 15.37 -7.09 11.43
CA GLU A 21 16.42 -7.20 10.42
C GLU A 21 15.88 -7.87 9.15
N TYR A 22 16.35 -7.41 8.00
CA TYR A 22 15.95 -7.97 6.72
C TYR A 22 16.34 -9.46 6.63
N GLY A 23 15.36 -10.32 6.36
CA GLY A 23 15.49 -11.77 6.33
C GLY A 23 15.10 -12.48 7.64
N ALA A 24 14.83 -11.75 8.73
CA ALA A 24 14.50 -12.36 10.03
C ALA A 24 13.16 -13.10 10.02
N ASN A 25 12.18 -12.64 9.22
CA ASN A 25 10.85 -13.24 9.08
C ASN A 25 10.12 -13.46 10.41
N THR A 26 10.15 -12.46 11.29
CA THR A 26 9.48 -12.53 12.58
C THR A 26 7.97 -12.52 12.42
N ARG A 27 7.26 -12.99 13.45
CA ARG A 27 5.81 -12.92 13.54
C ARG A 27 5.43 -11.54 14.13
N LEU A 28 4.42 -10.90 13.54
CA LEU A 28 3.80 -9.71 14.14
C LEU A 28 3.11 -10.07 15.45
N SER A 29 3.16 -9.17 16.43
CA SER A 29 2.33 -9.31 17.62
C SER A 29 0.86 -9.11 17.26
N ASP A 30 -0.05 -9.63 18.09
CA ASP A 30 -1.49 -9.46 17.85
C ASP A 30 -1.88 -7.96 17.85
N MET A 31 -1.19 -7.14 18.65
CA MET A 31 -1.40 -5.70 18.67
C MET A 31 -0.93 -5.03 17.38
N ASP A 32 0.22 -5.42 16.84
CA ASP A 32 0.71 -4.92 15.55
C ASP A 32 -0.27 -5.30 14.43
N ILE A 33 -0.80 -6.53 14.44
CA ILE A 33 -1.79 -6.98 13.47
C ILE A 33 -3.04 -6.10 13.53
N VAL A 34 -3.56 -5.82 14.73
CA VAL A 34 -4.73 -4.95 14.92
C VAL A 34 -4.46 -3.53 14.42
N GLU A 35 -3.29 -2.97 14.73
CA GLU A 35 -2.93 -1.62 14.31
C GLU A 35 -2.78 -1.53 12.77
N ARG A 36 -2.08 -2.50 12.16
CA ARG A 36 -1.95 -2.56 10.69
C ARG A 36 -3.31 -2.72 10.02
N GLN A 37 -4.19 -3.55 10.58
CA GLN A 37 -5.54 -3.72 10.05
C GLN A 37 -6.32 -2.41 10.10
N ALA A 38 -6.23 -1.65 11.20
CA ALA A 38 -6.90 -0.36 11.33
C ALA A 38 -6.43 0.64 10.26
N LEU A 39 -5.11 0.74 10.04
CA LEU A 39 -4.53 1.62 9.01
C LEU A 39 -4.96 1.22 7.60
N LEU A 40 -4.91 -0.08 7.28
CA LEU A 40 -5.34 -0.59 5.98
C LEU A 40 -6.83 -0.34 5.73
N MET A 41 -7.68 -0.45 6.76
CA MET A 41 -9.11 -0.16 6.63
C MET A 41 -9.40 1.32 6.42
N VAL A 42 -8.64 2.22 7.05
CA VAL A 42 -8.76 3.67 6.85
C VAL A 42 -8.43 4.04 5.40
N GLU A 43 -7.26 3.64 4.90
CA GLU A 43 -6.86 3.95 3.53
C GLU A 43 -7.74 3.22 2.50
N GLY A 44 -8.10 1.95 2.77
CA GLY A 44 -9.01 1.19 1.92
C GLY A 44 -10.36 1.90 1.78
N SER A 45 -10.92 2.41 2.88
CA SER A 45 -12.16 3.19 2.84
C SER A 45 -12.02 4.47 2.01
N ALA A 46 -10.88 5.18 2.12
CA ALA A 46 -10.59 6.36 1.32
C ALA A 46 -10.53 6.04 -0.18
N VAL A 47 -9.86 4.96 -0.57
CA VAL A 47 -9.82 4.47 -1.96
C VAL A 47 -11.21 4.17 -2.48
N LEU A 48 -12.02 3.41 -1.74
CA LEU A 48 -13.39 3.07 -2.16
C LEU A 48 -14.26 4.32 -2.33
N LYS A 49 -14.08 5.32 -1.47
CA LYS A 49 -14.80 6.59 -1.57
C LYS A 49 -14.38 7.38 -2.80
N ALA A 50 -13.07 7.46 -3.08
CA ALA A 50 -12.53 8.14 -4.25
C ALA A 50 -12.99 7.47 -5.55
N ILE A 51 -12.97 6.13 -5.59
CA ILE A 51 -13.52 5.33 -6.69
C ILE A 51 -15.00 5.68 -6.95
N LYS A 52 -15.80 5.79 -5.89
CA LYS A 52 -17.22 6.15 -6.00
C LYS A 52 -17.42 7.56 -6.57
N THR A 53 -16.55 8.51 -6.25
CA THR A 53 -16.66 9.90 -6.71
C THR A 53 -15.96 10.17 -8.03
N GLY A 54 -15.13 9.25 -8.53
CA GLY A 54 -14.38 9.42 -9.78
C GLY A 54 -13.13 10.29 -9.64
N GLU A 55 -12.64 10.48 -8.40
CA GLU A 55 -11.53 11.39 -8.09
C GLU A 55 -10.19 10.67 -8.23
N MET A 56 -9.57 10.77 -9.40
CA MET A 56 -8.40 9.95 -9.80
C MET A 56 -7.15 10.20 -8.94
N VAL A 57 -6.90 11.45 -8.55
CA VAL A 57 -5.74 11.81 -7.71
C VAL A 57 -5.88 11.21 -6.31
N GLU A 58 -7.10 11.25 -5.75
CA GLU A 58 -7.45 10.69 -4.46
C GLU A 58 -7.43 9.16 -4.49
N MET A 59 -7.86 8.54 -5.59
CA MET A 59 -7.71 7.10 -5.80
C MET A 59 -6.23 6.71 -5.78
N LEU A 60 -5.40 7.44 -6.52
CA LEU A 60 -3.95 7.20 -6.58
C LEU A 60 -3.30 7.35 -5.21
N ALA A 61 -3.57 8.46 -4.51
CA ALA A 61 -3.04 8.72 -3.18
C ALA A 61 -3.43 7.62 -2.18
N GLY A 62 -4.69 7.18 -2.22
CA GLY A 62 -5.18 6.10 -1.37
C GLY A 62 -4.51 4.76 -1.68
N LEU A 63 -4.36 4.40 -2.96
CA LEU A 63 -3.70 3.14 -3.35
C LEU A 63 -2.22 3.13 -2.93
N VAL A 64 -1.53 4.25 -3.09
CA VAL A 64 -0.12 4.36 -2.71
C VAL A 64 0.04 4.33 -1.18
N ASN A 65 -0.82 5.01 -0.41
CA ASN A 65 -0.79 4.90 1.05
C ASN A 65 -1.13 3.49 1.54
N LEU A 66 -2.11 2.83 0.91
CA LEU A 66 -2.45 1.45 1.23
C LEU A 66 -1.27 0.51 0.98
N ALA A 67 -0.57 0.68 -0.15
CA ALA A 67 0.65 -0.04 -0.45
C ALA A 67 1.76 0.25 0.58
N TYR A 68 1.91 1.51 1.00
CA TYR A 68 2.89 1.92 1.99
C TYR A 68 2.66 1.20 3.34
N TYR A 69 1.42 1.16 3.83
CA TYR A 69 1.10 0.46 5.08
C TYR A 69 1.20 -1.06 4.98
N ALA A 70 0.94 -1.64 3.81
CA ALA A 70 1.18 -3.06 3.60
C ALA A 70 2.68 -3.38 3.66
N LEU A 71 3.53 -2.54 3.04
CA LEU A 71 4.99 -2.69 3.10
C LEU A 71 5.56 -2.41 4.50
N ASP A 72 4.94 -1.51 5.26
CA ASP A 72 5.30 -1.24 6.66
C ASP A 72 5.15 -2.51 7.52
N ALA A 73 4.04 -3.24 7.37
CA ALA A 73 3.87 -4.53 8.03
C ALA A 73 4.96 -5.55 7.64
N ILE A 74 5.37 -5.57 6.37
CA ILE A 74 6.46 -6.43 5.87
C ILE A 74 7.82 -5.99 6.46
N ALA A 75 8.06 -4.68 6.56
CA ALA A 75 9.26 -4.13 7.17
C ALA A 75 9.38 -4.51 8.65
N ILE A 76 8.29 -4.39 9.43
CA ILE A 76 8.25 -4.79 10.84
C ILE A 76 8.64 -6.27 11.01
N ARG A 77 8.15 -7.13 10.13
CA ARG A 77 8.49 -8.57 10.11
C ARG A 77 9.91 -8.88 9.64
N GLY A 78 10.56 -7.95 8.95
CA GLY A 78 11.84 -8.22 8.28
C GLY A 78 11.71 -9.22 7.12
N SER A 79 10.54 -9.33 6.49
CA SER A 79 10.31 -10.16 5.30
C SER A 79 10.63 -9.37 4.02
N ASP A 80 10.57 -10.02 2.84
CA ASP A 80 10.58 -9.33 1.53
C ASP A 80 9.19 -9.46 0.89
N VAL A 81 8.96 -8.67 -0.16
CA VAL A 81 7.71 -8.73 -0.94
C VAL A 81 7.69 -10.00 -1.78
N THR A 82 6.66 -10.81 -1.60
CA THR A 82 6.37 -11.95 -2.50
C THR A 82 5.62 -11.43 -3.71
N ASP A 83 6.30 -11.24 -4.84
CA ASP A 83 5.65 -10.85 -6.09
C ASP A 83 4.78 -12.00 -6.62
N ARG A 84 3.48 -11.77 -6.72
CA ARG A 84 2.51 -12.73 -7.23
C ARG A 84 1.70 -12.09 -8.34
N PRO A 85 1.47 -12.82 -9.46
CA PRO A 85 0.62 -12.31 -10.52
C PRO A 85 -0.77 -11.99 -9.97
N VAL A 86 -1.18 -10.74 -10.11
CA VAL A 86 -2.52 -10.30 -9.76
C VAL A 86 -3.48 -10.87 -10.80
N THR A 87 -4.18 -11.95 -10.45
CA THR A 87 -5.26 -12.48 -11.28
C THR A 87 -6.50 -11.61 -11.11
N TRP A 88 -6.50 -10.45 -11.77
CA TRP A 88 -7.69 -9.64 -11.97
C TRP A 88 -8.11 -9.76 -13.44
N ARG A 89 -9.37 -10.13 -13.68
CA ARG A 89 -10.00 -9.96 -14.99
C ARG A 89 -10.74 -8.64 -14.93
N ASN A 90 -10.32 -7.69 -15.76
CA ASN A 90 -11.11 -6.49 -15.99
C ASN A 90 -12.46 -6.90 -16.59
N ASP A 91 -13.48 -6.98 -15.75
CA ASP A 91 -14.86 -7.24 -16.14
C ASP A 91 -15.61 -5.93 -16.48
N GLY A 92 -14.90 -4.79 -16.44
CA GLY A 92 -15.47 -3.46 -16.65
C GLY A 92 -16.22 -2.91 -15.44
N PHE A 93 -16.26 -3.63 -14.31
CA PHE A 93 -17.06 -3.23 -13.16
C PHE A 93 -16.19 -2.76 -12.00
N VAL A 94 -16.31 -1.49 -11.65
CA VAL A 94 -15.71 -0.88 -10.44
C VAL A 94 -15.99 -1.70 -9.17
N ILE A 95 -17.14 -2.36 -9.09
CA ILE A 95 -17.53 -3.24 -7.97
C ILE A 95 -16.55 -4.41 -7.80
N SER A 96 -15.99 -4.96 -8.89
CA SER A 96 -15.02 -6.05 -8.80
C SER A 96 -13.73 -5.59 -8.11
N ILE A 97 -13.24 -4.39 -8.45
CA ILE A 97 -12.10 -3.73 -7.79
C ILE A 97 -12.38 -3.55 -6.31
N MET A 98 -13.54 -3.00 -5.95
CA MET A 98 -13.92 -2.76 -4.56
C MET A 98 -13.94 -4.04 -3.73
N ARG A 99 -14.51 -5.12 -4.29
CA ARG A 99 -14.56 -6.43 -3.64
C ARG A 99 -13.16 -7.02 -3.47
N THR A 100 -12.37 -7.05 -4.55
CA THR A 100 -11.00 -7.60 -4.52
C THR A 100 -10.13 -6.86 -3.51
N LEU A 101 -10.20 -5.52 -3.48
CA LEU A 101 -9.45 -4.72 -2.51
C LEU A 101 -9.85 -5.05 -1.07
N SER A 102 -11.17 -5.12 -0.81
CA SER A 102 -11.70 -5.44 0.52
C SER A 102 -11.28 -6.84 0.98
N ASP A 103 -11.33 -7.83 0.09
CA ASP A 103 -10.93 -9.20 0.38
C ASP A 103 -9.44 -9.29 0.73
N LYS A 104 -8.57 -8.61 -0.04
CA LYS A 104 -7.13 -8.58 0.23
C LYS A 104 -6.79 -7.87 1.54
N ILE A 105 -7.45 -6.74 1.84
CA ILE A 105 -7.31 -6.07 3.14
C ILE A 105 -7.77 -6.98 4.28
N ASN A 106 -8.88 -7.70 4.11
CA ASN A 106 -9.37 -8.60 5.16
C ASN A 106 -8.41 -9.77 5.42
N ASN A 107 -7.73 -10.29 4.39
CA ASN A 107 -6.74 -11.36 4.55
C ASN A 107 -5.51 -10.94 5.39
N CYS A 108 -5.26 -9.64 5.53
CA CYS A 108 -4.17 -9.11 6.36
C CYS A 108 -4.40 -9.33 7.86
N THR A 109 -5.62 -9.70 8.28
CA THR A 109 -5.91 -10.14 9.66
C THR A 109 -5.13 -11.39 10.09
N SER A 110 -4.62 -12.17 9.12
CA SER A 110 -3.69 -13.28 9.39
C SER A 110 -2.33 -12.83 9.90
N GLY A 111 -1.97 -11.55 9.72
CA GLY A 111 -0.65 -11.02 9.99
C GLY A 111 0.44 -11.51 9.01
N GLY A 112 0.09 -12.31 8.00
CA GLY A 112 1.03 -12.94 7.05
C GLY A 112 1.68 -11.97 6.06
N ALA A 113 3.00 -12.08 5.84
CA ALA A 113 3.73 -11.26 4.86
C ALA A 113 3.16 -11.40 3.43
N ASP A 114 2.69 -12.59 3.07
CA ASP A 114 2.04 -12.84 1.78
C ASP A 114 0.73 -12.05 1.62
N ALA A 115 -0.07 -11.91 2.68
CA ALA A 115 -1.32 -11.16 2.62
C ALA A 115 -1.06 -9.66 2.39
N TYR A 116 -0.05 -9.10 3.06
CA TYR A 116 0.38 -7.73 2.81
C TYR A 116 1.01 -7.56 1.42
N SER A 117 1.80 -8.54 0.96
CA SER A 117 2.37 -8.52 -0.39
C SER A 117 1.29 -8.51 -1.46
N ASP A 118 0.21 -9.28 -1.27
CA ASP A 118 -0.94 -9.29 -2.17
C ASP A 118 -1.63 -7.91 -2.26
N VAL A 119 -1.77 -7.19 -1.14
CA VAL A 119 -2.31 -5.82 -1.13
C VAL A 119 -1.38 -4.88 -1.89
N TYR A 120 -0.08 -4.93 -1.63
CA TYR A 120 0.91 -4.13 -2.35
C TYR A 120 0.85 -4.39 -3.86
N CYS A 121 0.88 -5.65 -4.29
CA CYS A 121 0.85 -6.02 -5.71
C CYS A 121 -0.46 -5.55 -6.38
N LEU A 122 -1.59 -5.67 -5.68
CA LEU A 122 -2.87 -5.17 -6.18
C LEU A 122 -2.85 -3.64 -6.36
N CYS A 123 -2.27 -2.88 -5.43
CA CYS A 123 -2.18 -1.43 -5.54
C CYS A 123 -1.32 -0.99 -6.73
N VAL A 124 -0.17 -1.64 -6.94
CA VAL A 124 0.67 -1.42 -8.12
C VAL A 124 -0.13 -1.71 -9.39
N HIS A 125 -0.80 -2.87 -9.44
CA HIS A 125 -1.56 -3.29 -10.61
C HIS A 125 -2.70 -2.32 -10.95
N LEU A 126 -3.50 -1.91 -9.96
CA LEU A 126 -4.60 -0.96 -10.14
C LEU A 126 -4.08 0.43 -10.54
N THR A 127 -2.97 0.87 -9.98
CA THR A 127 -2.38 2.17 -10.35
C THR A 127 -1.98 2.19 -11.82
N SER A 128 -1.30 1.15 -12.31
CA SER A 128 -0.86 1.11 -13.71
C SER A 128 -2.00 0.80 -14.69
N ASN A 129 -2.94 -0.08 -14.36
CA ASN A 129 -3.91 -0.61 -15.33
C ASN A 129 -5.32 0.00 -15.20
N PHE A 130 -5.68 0.54 -14.05
CA PHE A 130 -6.98 1.16 -13.83
C PHE A 130 -6.90 2.69 -13.76
N ILE A 131 -5.94 3.22 -13.00
CA ILE A 131 -5.74 4.68 -12.89
C ILE A 131 -4.94 5.23 -14.07
N ASN A 132 -4.10 4.39 -14.71
CA ASN A 132 -3.13 4.81 -15.73
C ASN A 132 -2.12 5.83 -15.18
N ALA A 133 -1.39 5.45 -14.12
CA ALA A 133 -0.45 6.34 -13.43
C ALA A 133 0.91 5.70 -13.13
N ASP A 134 1.91 6.56 -12.93
CA ASP A 134 3.24 6.21 -12.46
C ASP A 134 3.22 5.92 -10.95
N PHE A 135 3.11 4.63 -10.61
CA PHE A 135 3.13 4.21 -9.22
C PHE A 135 4.45 4.55 -8.53
N ASP A 136 5.58 4.44 -9.22
CA ASP A 136 6.89 4.63 -8.62
C ASP A 136 7.11 6.09 -8.22
N LYS A 137 6.77 7.01 -9.13
CA LYS A 137 6.82 8.45 -8.87
C LYS A 137 5.88 8.83 -7.74
N ALA A 138 4.63 8.34 -7.77
CA ALA A 138 3.64 8.62 -6.74
C ALA A 138 4.08 8.09 -5.35
N PHE A 139 4.67 6.90 -5.31
CA PHE A 139 5.21 6.32 -4.08
C PHE A 139 6.35 7.16 -3.51
N GLN A 140 7.28 7.60 -4.36
CA GLN A 140 8.38 8.46 -3.93
C GLN A 140 7.87 9.79 -3.36
N MET A 141 6.90 10.44 -4.01
CA MET A 141 6.32 11.71 -3.51
C MET A 141 5.64 11.54 -2.15
N ILE A 142 4.89 10.45 -1.95
CA ILE A 142 4.28 10.14 -0.65
C ILE A 142 5.34 9.84 0.40
N HIS A 143 6.39 9.10 0.04
CA HIS A 143 7.50 8.82 0.95
C HIS A 143 8.21 10.11 1.41
N ASP A 144 8.57 10.99 0.48
CA ASP A 144 9.22 12.28 0.77
C ASP A 144 8.33 13.18 1.63
N SER A 145 7.02 13.17 1.39
CA SER A 145 6.03 13.87 2.22
C SER A 145 6.00 13.32 3.66
N LYS A 146 6.09 12.00 3.84
CA LYS A 146 6.11 11.36 5.16
C LYS A 146 7.42 11.66 5.91
N LEU A 147 8.56 11.66 5.20
CA LEU A 147 9.86 12.03 5.79
C LEU A 147 9.91 13.51 6.22
N SER A 148 9.37 14.41 5.41
CA SER A 148 9.35 15.84 5.70
C SER A 148 8.31 16.27 6.75
N LYS A 149 7.48 15.33 7.24
CA LYS A 149 6.35 15.57 8.18
C LYS A 149 5.40 16.67 7.69
N GLN A 150 5.24 16.81 6.37
CA GLN A 150 4.30 17.79 5.84
C GLN A 150 2.87 17.44 6.26
N ALA A 151 2.13 18.44 6.73
CA ALA A 151 0.74 18.26 7.16
C ALA A 151 -0.23 18.06 5.98
N LYS A 152 0.20 18.40 4.75
CA LYS A 152 -0.62 18.32 3.54
C LYS A 152 -0.13 17.16 2.67
N ALA A 153 -1.06 16.36 2.16
CA ALA A 153 -0.77 15.33 1.18
C ALA A 153 -0.15 15.96 -0.09
N PRO A 154 0.83 15.29 -0.72
CA PRO A 154 1.40 15.77 -1.98
C PRO A 154 0.34 15.73 -3.09
N ASP A 155 0.42 16.69 -4.01
CA ASP A 155 -0.40 16.67 -5.23
C ASP A 155 0.19 15.67 -6.21
N LEU A 156 -0.57 14.61 -6.53
CA LEU A 156 -0.12 13.52 -7.39
C LEU A 156 -0.62 13.66 -8.84
N SER A 157 -1.19 14.80 -9.22
CA SER A 157 -1.66 15.04 -10.59
C SER A 157 -0.59 14.79 -11.65
N GLU A 158 0.67 15.12 -11.35
CA GLU A 158 1.82 14.88 -12.24
C GLU A 158 2.25 13.41 -12.39
N CYS A 159 1.58 12.49 -11.70
CA CYS A 159 1.82 11.05 -11.81
C CYS A 159 0.80 10.37 -12.73
N LEU A 160 -0.28 11.06 -13.13
CA LEU A 160 -1.26 10.53 -14.08
C LEU A 160 -0.69 10.62 -15.50
N TYR A 161 -0.85 9.54 -16.28
CA TYR A 161 -0.55 9.56 -17.71
C TYR A 161 -1.76 10.07 -18.51
N GLU A 162 -1.50 10.91 -19.52
CA GLU A 162 -2.50 11.39 -20.50
C GLU A 162 -3.09 10.25 -21.35
#